data_AF-A0A6P1VW14-F1
#
_entry.id   AF-A0A6P1VW14-F1
#
_cell.length_a   1.000
_cell.length_b   1.000
_cell.length_c   1.000
_cell.angle_alpha   90.00
_cell.angle_beta   90.00
_cell.angle_gamma   90.00
#
_symmetry.space_group_name_H-M   'P 1'
#
loop_
_entity.id
_entity.type
_entity.pdbx_description
1 polymer ?
#
loop_
_entity_poly.entity_id
_entity_poly.type
_entity_poly.pdbx_seq_one_letter_code
_entity_poly.pdbx_strand_id
1 'polypeptide(L)'
;MIRFYLNHIDEIVLILCLVFTFINTIRLVRRATVSVRKVPAYFVVFGATAIATFIGGGHLFEISYRAIERANNGTFVYDYRFYSLILMGMVLLSLSIRMLREIGAWFRGIPGSQRSAIRTALLIIAISAPTGVFTPIGYVPSIGCAITLLFFPFAVRKRVADVREDVVVW
;
A
#
# COMPACT_ATOMS: atom_id res chain seq x y z
N MET A 1 25.24 -23.23 -7.77
CA MET A 1 23.77 -23.04 -7.68
C MET A 1 23.39 -22.08 -6.55
N ILE A 2 23.79 -22.30 -5.28
CA ILE A 2 23.47 -21.40 -4.15
C ILE A 2 23.94 -19.95 -4.35
N ARG A 3 25.20 -19.72 -4.80
CA ARG A 3 25.72 -18.35 -5.07
C ARG A 3 24.95 -17.59 -6.16
N PHE A 4 24.33 -18.27 -7.11
CA PHE A 4 23.53 -17.63 -8.16
C PHE A 4 22.23 -17.06 -7.59
N TYR A 5 21.55 -17.82 -6.73
CA TYR A 5 20.33 -17.35 -6.06
C TYR A 5 20.56 -16.17 -5.12
N LEU A 6 21.70 -16.15 -4.43
CA LEU A 6 22.06 -15.05 -3.53
C LEU A 6 22.29 -13.74 -4.27
N ASN A 7 22.87 -13.79 -5.47
CA ASN A 7 23.11 -12.60 -6.28
C ASN A 7 21.86 -12.05 -6.96
N HIS A 8 20.78 -12.83 -7.06
CA HIS A 8 19.54 -12.45 -7.72
C HIS A 8 18.33 -12.38 -6.78
N ILE A 9 18.56 -12.41 -5.47
CA ILE A 9 17.48 -12.48 -4.49
C ILE A 9 16.64 -11.19 -4.52
N ASP A 10 17.27 -10.04 -4.76
CA ASP A 10 16.61 -8.75 -4.80
C ASP A 10 15.67 -8.64 -6.01
N GLU A 11 16.10 -9.08 -7.19
CA GLU A 11 15.26 -9.10 -8.39
C GLU A 11 14.09 -10.09 -8.25
N ILE A 12 14.35 -11.26 -7.67
CA ILE A 12 13.30 -12.26 -7.40
C ILE A 12 12.25 -11.68 -6.44
N VAL A 13 12.67 -11.08 -5.33
CA VAL A 13 11.77 -10.47 -4.34
C VAL A 13 10.98 -9.32 -4.97
N LEU A 14 11.63 -8.49 -5.80
CA LEU A 14 10.97 -7.39 -6.50
C LEU A 14 9.91 -7.89 -7.48
N ILE A 15 10.23 -8.90 -8.29
CA ILE A 15 9.29 -9.54 -9.23
C ILE A 15 8.11 -10.16 -8.46
N LEU A 16 8.37 -10.87 -7.37
CA LEU A 16 7.32 -11.44 -6.53
C LEU A 16 6.42 -10.36 -5.94
N CYS A 17 6.99 -9.29 -5.38
CA CYS A 17 6.24 -8.16 -4.84
C CYS A 17 5.36 -7.53 -5.91
N LEU A 18 5.88 -7.34 -7.13
CA LEU A 18 5.14 -6.82 -8.26
C LEU A 18 3.96 -7.73 -8.62
N VAL A 19 4.21 -9.04 -8.78
CA VAL A 19 3.18 -10.04 -9.10
C VAL A 19 2.10 -10.08 -8.02
N PHE A 20 2.47 -10.10 -6.73
CA PHE A 20 1.52 -10.06 -5.63
C PHE A 20 0.72 -8.77 -5.60
N THR A 21 1.34 -7.63 -5.91
CA THR A 21 0.65 -6.34 -6.02
C THR A 21 -0.42 -6.39 -7.09
N PHE A 22 -0.08 -6.83 -8.30
CA PHE A 22 -1.03 -6.96 -9.41
C PHE A 22 -2.16 -7.92 -9.09
N ILE A 23 -1.85 -9.13 -8.60
CA ILE A 23 -2.85 -10.15 -8.30
C ILE A 23 -3.82 -9.66 -7.21
N ASN A 24 -3.31 -9.10 -6.10
CA ASN A 24 -4.16 -8.63 -5.01
C ASN A 24 -5.01 -7.43 -5.42
N THR A 25 -4.46 -6.53 -6.22
CA THR A 25 -5.20 -5.36 -6.76
C THR A 25 -6.36 -5.83 -7.63
N ILE A 26 -6.10 -6.73 -8.59
CA ILE A 26 -7.13 -7.28 -9.47
C ILE A 26 -8.19 -8.04 -8.66
N ARG A 27 -7.77 -8.90 -7.71
CA ARG A 27 -8.68 -9.68 -6.88
C ARG A 27 -9.62 -8.78 -6.06
N LEU A 28 -9.09 -7.71 -5.46
CA LEU A 28 -9.89 -6.82 -4.62
C LEU A 28 -10.86 -5.98 -5.45
N VAL A 29 -10.43 -5.45 -6.60
CA VAL A 29 -11.31 -4.73 -7.54
C VAL A 29 -12.42 -5.65 -8.07
N ARG A 30 -12.11 -6.92 -8.40
CA ARG A 30 -13.12 -7.89 -8.87
C ARG A 30 -14.13 -8.32 -7.80
N ARG A 31 -13.82 -8.14 -6.52
CA ARG A 31 -14.72 -8.45 -5.39
C ARG A 31 -15.65 -7.29 -5.02
N ALA A 32 -15.60 -6.18 -5.74
CA ALA A 32 -16.52 -5.07 -5.52
C ALA A 32 -17.97 -5.51 -5.80
N THR A 33 -18.86 -5.25 -4.84
CA THR A 33 -20.31 -5.47 -5.02
C THR A 33 -21.01 -4.22 -5.53
N VAL A 34 -20.43 -3.04 -5.28
CA VAL A 34 -20.89 -1.77 -5.84
C VAL A 34 -20.37 -1.57 -7.27
N SER A 35 -21.08 -0.76 -8.05
CA SER A 35 -20.65 -0.44 -9.42
C SER A 35 -19.41 0.46 -9.39
N VAL A 36 -18.26 -0.10 -9.75
CA VAL A 36 -16.97 0.62 -9.79
C VAL A 36 -16.48 0.85 -11.21
N ARG A 37 -15.79 1.97 -11.44
CA ARG A 37 -15.00 2.21 -12.65
C ARG A 37 -13.65 1.49 -12.50
N LYS A 38 -13.41 0.46 -13.32
CA LYS A 38 -12.28 -0.47 -13.15
C LYS A 38 -10.90 0.22 -13.10
N VAL A 39 -10.67 1.21 -13.98
CA VAL A 39 -9.36 1.89 -14.07
C VAL A 39 -9.09 2.77 -12.84
N PRO A 40 -9.95 3.71 -12.43
CA PRO A 40 -9.76 4.43 -11.17
C PRO A 40 -9.71 3.51 -9.94
N ALA A 41 -10.56 2.48 -9.88
CA ALA A 41 -10.56 1.51 -8.79
C ALA A 41 -9.23 0.74 -8.70
N TYR A 42 -8.61 0.44 -9.84
CA TYR A 42 -7.27 -0.16 -9.88
C TYR A 42 -6.25 0.76 -9.21
N PHE A 43 -6.18 2.04 -9.59
CA PHE A 43 -5.22 2.99 -8.99
C PHE A 43 -5.48 3.24 -7.50
N VAL A 44 -6.75 3.25 -7.07
CA VAL A 44 -7.10 3.36 -5.65
C VAL A 44 -6.48 2.21 -4.84
N VAL A 45 -6.64 0.97 -5.32
CA VAL A 45 -6.18 -0.22 -4.61
C VAL A 45 -4.66 -0.40 -4.74
N PHE A 46 -4.11 -0.07 -5.91
CA PHE A 46 -2.70 -0.27 -6.25
C PHE A 46 -1.75 0.41 -5.27
N GLY A 47 -2.04 1.65 -4.85
CA GLY A 47 -1.19 2.35 -3.88
C GLY A 47 -1.03 1.57 -2.57
N ALA A 48 -2.15 1.14 -1.98
CA ALA A 48 -2.13 0.41 -0.72
C ALA A 48 -1.54 -1.01 -0.85
N THR A 49 -1.79 -1.71 -1.96
CA THR A 49 -1.19 -3.04 -2.20
C THR A 49 0.31 -2.94 -2.44
N ALA A 50 0.77 -1.95 -3.21
CA ALA A 50 2.20 -1.74 -3.47
C ALA A 50 2.97 -1.42 -2.19
N ILE A 51 2.41 -0.59 -1.30
CA ILE A 51 3.03 -0.31 0.00
C ILE A 51 3.11 -1.59 0.83
N ALA A 52 2.02 -2.37 0.91
CA ALA A 52 1.99 -3.60 1.69
C ALA A 52 3.02 -4.63 1.20
N THR A 53 3.20 -4.77 -0.12
CA THR A 53 4.11 -5.76 -0.71
C THR A 53 5.55 -5.27 -0.73
N PHE A 54 5.85 -4.11 -1.33
CA PHE A 54 7.23 -3.64 -1.52
C PHE A 54 7.86 -3.16 -0.21
N ILE A 55 7.15 -2.34 0.56
CA ILE A 55 7.69 -1.77 1.80
C ILE A 55 7.45 -2.73 2.97
N GLY A 56 6.23 -3.26 3.08
CA GLY A 56 5.89 -4.16 4.17
C GLY A 56 6.51 -5.56 4.01
N GLY A 57 6.39 -6.17 2.84
CA GLY A 57 6.94 -7.50 2.58
C GLY A 57 8.41 -7.47 2.22
N GLY A 58 8.73 -6.92 1.04
CA GLY A 58 10.06 -6.97 0.44
C GLY A 58 11.12 -6.28 1.29
N HIS A 59 10.90 -5.02 1.66
CA HIS A 59 11.90 -4.25 2.40
C HIS A 59 12.15 -4.79 3.82
N LEU A 60 11.11 -5.20 4.56
CA LEU A 60 11.30 -5.85 5.87
C LEU A 60 12.02 -7.20 5.74
N PHE A 61 11.69 -7.98 4.71
CA PHE A 61 12.37 -9.24 4.43
C PHE A 61 13.86 -9.00 4.15
N GLU A 62 14.19 -8.04 3.28
CA GLU A 62 15.57 -7.71 2.94
C GLU A 62 16.37 -7.23 4.16
N ILE A 63 15.81 -6.33 4.97
CA ILE A 63 16.47 -5.86 6.20
C ILE A 63 16.72 -7.02 7.16
N SER A 64 15.73 -7.89 7.34
CA SER A 64 15.82 -9.06 8.23
C SER A 64 16.86 -10.05 7.72
N TYR A 65 16.88 -10.30 6.41
CA TYR A 65 17.85 -11.19 5.77
C TYR A 65 19.28 -10.70 5.96
N ARG A 66 19.55 -9.42 5.66
CA ARG A 66 20.88 -8.80 5.86
C ARG A 66 21.28 -8.77 7.34
N ALA A 67 20.33 -8.62 8.26
CA ALA A 67 20.59 -8.68 9.70
C ALA A 67 21.02 -10.08 10.15
N ILE A 68 20.34 -11.13 9.66
CA ILE A 68 20.71 -12.53 9.93
C ILE A 68 22.10 -12.84 9.35
N GLU A 69 22.38 -12.39 8.12
CA GLU A 69 23.70 -12.56 7.50
C GLU A 69 24.81 -11.92 8.35
N ARG A 70 24.62 -10.67 8.80
CA ARG A 70 25.57 -9.99 9.70
C ARG A 70 25.70 -10.71 11.04
N ALA A 71 24.62 -11.26 11.57
CA ALA A 71 24.63 -11.98 12.84
C ALA A 71 25.45 -13.27 12.73
N ASN A 72 25.28 -14.02 11.64
CA ASN A 72 26.07 -15.21 11.33
C ASN A 72 27.57 -14.89 11.16
N ASN A 73 27.88 -13.71 10.64
CA ASN A 73 29.25 -13.23 10.49
C ASN A 73 29.83 -12.57 11.76
N GLY A 74 29.07 -12.50 12.87
CA GLY A 74 29.50 -11.85 14.11
C GLY A 74 29.67 -10.32 14.02
N THR A 75 29.10 -9.69 12.97
CA THR A 75 29.21 -8.25 12.69
C THR A 75 27.89 -7.50 12.91
N PHE A 76 26.87 -8.17 13.44
CA PHE A 76 25.57 -7.54 13.69
C PHE A 76 25.66 -6.56 14.86
N VAL A 77 25.19 -5.33 14.61
CA VAL A 77 25.03 -4.30 15.62
C VAL A 77 23.57 -3.87 15.59
N TYR A 78 22.91 -3.97 16.74
CA TYR A 78 21.57 -3.45 16.93
C TYR A 78 21.66 -1.96 17.28
N ASP A 79 21.54 -1.11 16.27
CA ASP A 79 21.54 0.34 16.43
C ASP A 79 20.13 0.94 16.29
N TYR A 80 20.00 2.22 16.66
CA TYR A 80 18.75 2.96 16.52
C TYR A 80 18.24 2.96 15.06
N ARG A 81 19.16 3.03 14.09
CA ARG A 81 18.83 3.02 12.66
C ARG A 81 18.12 1.73 12.26
N PHE A 82 18.63 0.57 12.65
CA PHE A 82 18.03 -0.72 12.37
C PHE A 82 16.63 -0.83 13.00
N TYR A 83 16.51 -0.44 14.27
CA TYR A 83 15.21 -0.41 14.95
C TYR A 83 14.19 0.48 14.22
N SER A 84 14.58 1.71 13.87
CA SER A 84 13.71 2.66 13.17
C SER A 84 13.28 2.16 11.80
N LEU A 85 14.16 1.50 11.04
CA LEU A 85 13.82 0.92 9.73
C LEU A 85 12.78 -0.20 9.86
N ILE A 86 12.97 -1.12 10.80
CA ILE A 86 12.01 -2.20 11.08
C ILE A 86 10.67 -1.62 11.55
N LEU A 87 10.71 -0.69 12.51
CA LEU A 87 9.50 -0.07 13.06
C LEU A 87 8.71 0.66 11.99
N MET A 88 9.38 1.46 11.16
CA MET A 88 8.74 2.19 10.06
C MET A 88 8.10 1.23 9.05
N GLY A 89 8.81 0.17 8.64
CA GLY A 89 8.26 -0.83 7.74
C GLY A 89 7.01 -1.53 8.33
N MET A 90 7.05 -1.87 9.61
CA MET A 90 5.90 -2.48 10.31
C MET A 90 4.71 -1.53 10.44
N VAL A 91 4.95 -0.24 10.74
CA VAL A 91 3.89 0.78 10.79
C VAL A 91 3.24 0.96 9.43
N LEU A 92 4.02 1.10 8.36
CA LEU A 92 3.50 1.26 6.99
C LEU A 92 2.77 -0.01 6.52
N LEU A 93 3.26 -1.20 6.86
CA LEU A 93 2.55 -2.45 6.58
C LEU A 93 1.20 -2.52 7.30
N SER A 94 1.16 -2.17 8.59
CA SER A 94 -0.08 -2.17 9.38
C SER A 94 -1.11 -1.18 8.81
N LEU A 95 -0.68 0.04 8.49
CA LEU A 95 -1.53 1.06 7.89
C LEU A 95 -2.01 0.68 6.48
N SER A 96 -1.15 0.09 5.65
CA SER A 96 -1.54 -0.36 4.31
C SER A 96 -2.54 -1.52 4.36
N ILE A 97 -2.36 -2.50 5.26
CA ILE A 97 -3.35 -3.57 5.49
C ILE A 97 -4.68 -2.97 5.95
N ARG A 98 -4.66 -2.02 6.90
CA ARG A 98 -5.87 -1.32 7.34
C ARG A 98 -6.56 -0.61 6.18
N MET A 99 -5.81 0.14 5.37
CA MET A 99 -6.32 0.85 4.20
C MET A 99 -6.95 -0.11 3.20
N LEU A 100 -6.34 -1.28 2.94
CA LEU A 100 -6.90 -2.31 2.05
C LEU A 100 -8.22 -2.88 2.58
N ARG A 101 -8.34 -3.09 3.91
CA ARG A 101 -9.59 -3.52 4.54
C ARG A 101 -10.68 -2.47 4.40
N GLU A 102 -10.34 -1.19 4.58
CA GLU A 102 -11.27 -0.06 4.45
C GLU A 102 -11.71 0.15 2.99
N ILE A 103 -10.80 0.05 2.01
CA ILE A 103 -11.14 0.08 0.58
C ILE A 103 -12.03 -1.12 0.21
N GLY A 104 -11.72 -2.32 0.71
CA GLY A 104 -12.55 -3.50 0.49
C GLY A 104 -13.93 -3.40 1.15
N ALA A 105 -14.05 -2.74 2.29
CA ALA A 105 -15.33 -2.41 2.92
C ALA A 105 -16.11 -1.38 2.09
N TRP A 106 -15.43 -0.38 1.56
CA TRP A 106 -16.02 0.65 0.71
C TRP A 106 -16.54 0.09 -0.61
N PHE A 107 -15.77 -0.77 -1.27
CA PHE A 107 -16.21 -1.49 -2.48
C PHE A 107 -17.36 -2.48 -2.22
N ARG A 108 -17.64 -2.79 -0.95
CA ARG A 108 -18.82 -3.55 -0.52
C ARG A 108 -20.01 -2.67 -0.11
N GLY A 109 -19.86 -1.35 -0.12
CA GLY A 109 -20.92 -0.40 0.23
C GLY A 109 -21.07 -0.14 1.73
N ILE A 110 -20.09 -0.51 2.57
CA ILE A 110 -20.15 -0.27 4.02
C ILE A 110 -20.03 1.24 4.30
N PRO A 111 -20.99 1.89 5.00
CA PRO A 111 -20.94 3.32 5.30
C PRO A 111 -19.69 3.72 6.09
N GLY A 112 -19.20 4.95 5.89
CA GLY A 112 -18.05 5.51 6.62
C GLY A 112 -16.66 4.95 6.24
N SER A 113 -16.60 3.76 5.63
CA SER A 113 -15.34 3.12 5.21
C SER A 113 -14.50 3.96 4.25
N GLN A 114 -15.15 4.74 3.37
CA GLN A 114 -14.48 5.72 2.50
C GLN A 114 -13.69 6.76 3.29
N ARG A 115 -14.31 7.38 4.30
CA ARG A 115 -13.65 8.40 5.12
C ARG A 115 -12.49 7.79 5.91
N SER A 116 -12.67 6.55 6.38
CA SER A 116 -11.59 5.81 7.06
C SER A 116 -10.40 5.55 6.13
N ALA A 117 -10.65 5.08 4.90
CA ALA A 117 -9.60 4.84 3.90
C ALA A 117 -8.82 6.13 3.56
N ILE A 118 -9.52 7.24 3.37
CA ILE A 118 -8.91 8.56 3.12
C ILE A 118 -8.04 8.97 4.32
N ARG A 119 -8.57 8.84 5.55
CA ARG A 119 -7.81 9.15 6.78
C ARG A 119 -6.55 8.30 6.88
N THR A 120 -6.63 7.01 6.59
CA THR A 120 -5.47 6.12 6.61
C THR A 120 -4.44 6.50 5.54
N ALA A 121 -4.87 6.86 4.33
CA ALA A 121 -3.99 7.37 3.28
C ALA A 121 -3.26 8.66 3.70
N LEU A 122 -3.97 9.60 4.32
CA LEU A 122 -3.39 10.84 4.84
C LEU A 122 -2.39 10.57 5.97
N LEU A 123 -2.66 9.60 6.85
CA LEU A 123 -1.71 9.19 7.89
C LEU A 123 -0.43 8.61 7.29
N ILE A 124 -0.53 7.76 6.25
CA ILE A 124 0.64 7.23 5.55
C ILE A 124 1.46 8.37 4.94
N ILE A 125 0.81 9.34 4.28
CA ILE A 125 1.49 10.51 3.71
C ILE A 125 2.18 11.32 4.82
N ALA A 126 1.48 11.63 5.91
CA ALA A 126 2.02 12.42 7.01
C ALA A 126 3.27 11.78 7.63
N ILE A 127 3.30 10.44 7.74
CA ILE A 127 4.43 9.69 8.31
C ILE A 127 5.58 9.54 7.30
N SER A 128 5.27 9.27 6.02
CA SER A 128 6.30 8.94 5.01
C SER A 128 6.85 10.15 4.26
N ALA A 129 6.11 11.24 4.08
CA ALA A 129 6.57 12.39 3.31
C ALA A 129 7.85 13.03 3.90
N PRO A 130 8.00 13.19 5.24
CA PRO A 130 9.22 13.74 5.82
C PRO A 130 10.45 12.85 5.61
N THR A 131 10.28 11.53 5.49
CA THR A 131 11.41 10.60 5.31
C THR A 131 12.03 10.70 3.92
N GLY A 132 11.25 11.18 2.94
CA GLY A 132 11.71 11.47 1.59
C GLY A 132 12.86 12.47 1.50
N VAL A 133 12.94 13.41 2.45
CA VAL A 133 14.00 14.41 2.53
C VAL A 133 15.36 13.76 2.79
N PHE A 134 15.38 12.68 3.59
CA PHE A 134 16.59 11.95 3.93
C PHE A 134 16.88 10.81 2.95
N THR A 135 15.84 10.17 2.43
CA THR A 135 15.96 9.03 1.52
C THR A 135 14.89 9.12 0.43
N PRO A 136 15.24 9.26 -0.86
CA PRO A 136 14.25 9.42 -1.93
C PRO A 136 13.21 8.29 -1.98
N ILE A 137 13.59 7.06 -1.60
CA ILE A 137 12.68 5.91 -1.49
C ILE A 137 11.56 6.12 -0.46
N GLY A 138 11.77 7.00 0.53
CA GLY A 138 10.78 7.39 1.53
C GLY A 138 9.54 8.07 0.95
N TYR A 139 9.62 8.63 -0.27
CA TYR A 139 8.46 9.20 -0.96
C TYR A 139 7.53 8.14 -1.58
N VAL A 140 7.96 6.89 -1.75
CA VAL A 140 7.17 5.85 -2.44
C VAL A 140 5.79 5.66 -1.80
N PRO A 141 5.63 5.51 -0.47
CA PRO A 141 4.31 5.40 0.15
C PRO A 141 3.46 6.66 -0.01
N SER A 142 4.09 7.84 0.09
CA SER A 142 3.40 9.13 -0.09
C SER A 142 2.84 9.28 -1.51
N ILE A 143 3.63 8.96 -2.54
CA ILE A 143 3.20 9.00 -3.93
C ILE A 143 2.08 7.99 -4.19
N GLY A 144 2.24 6.75 -3.68
CA GLY A 144 1.21 5.72 -3.80
C GLY A 144 -0.13 6.16 -3.21
N CYS A 145 -0.12 6.73 -2.00
CA CYS A 145 -1.32 7.25 -1.36
C CYS A 145 -1.88 8.51 -2.06
N ALA A 146 -1.03 9.40 -2.60
CA ALA A 146 -1.47 10.55 -3.37
C ALA A 146 -2.22 10.13 -4.64
N ILE A 147 -1.69 9.13 -5.36
CA ILE A 147 -2.38 8.52 -6.51
C ILE A 147 -3.73 7.94 -6.07
N THR A 148 -3.76 7.18 -4.96
CA THR A 148 -5.04 6.65 -4.44
C THR A 148 -6.05 7.77 -4.17
N LEU A 149 -5.64 8.86 -3.51
CA LEU A 149 -6.51 10.00 -3.20
C LEU A 149 -7.01 10.71 -4.46
N LEU A 150 -6.16 10.87 -5.47
CA LEU A 150 -6.50 11.49 -6.75
C LEU A 150 -7.59 10.71 -7.49
N PHE A 151 -7.51 9.37 -7.49
CA PHE A 151 -8.48 8.51 -8.18
C PHE A 151 -9.71 8.14 -7.33
N PHE A 152 -9.67 8.41 -6.02
CA PHE A 152 -10.74 8.09 -5.08
C PHE A 152 -12.14 8.57 -5.51
N PRO A 153 -12.37 9.84 -5.88
CA PRO A 153 -13.72 10.32 -6.23
C PRO A 153 -14.29 9.69 -7.51
N PHE A 154 -13.43 9.10 -8.36
CA PHE A 154 -13.82 8.53 -9.64
C PHE A 154 -14.05 7.02 -9.61
N ALA A 155 -13.74 6.34 -8.48
CA ALA A 155 -13.76 4.88 -8.42
C ALA A 155 -15.17 4.28 -8.35
N VAL A 156 -16.13 4.92 -7.67
CA VAL A 156 -17.51 4.42 -7.57
C VAL A 156 -18.41 5.19 -8.54
N ARG A 157 -19.25 4.48 -9.30
CA ARG A 157 -20.29 5.11 -10.12
C ARG A 157 -21.42 5.56 -9.19
N LYS A 158 -21.73 6.87 -9.18
CA LYS A 158 -22.96 7.38 -8.54
C LYS A 158 -24.16 6.62 -9.09
N ARG A 159 -25.07 6.14 -8.23
CA ARG A 159 -26.32 5.53 -8.69
C ARG A 159 -27.14 6.62 -9.36
N VAL A 160 -27.68 6.33 -10.54
CA VAL A 160 -28.56 7.24 -11.31
C VAL A 160 -29.81 7.65 -10.52
N ALA A 161 -30.19 6.87 -9.51
CA ALA A 161 -31.32 7.18 -8.62
C ALA A 161 -31.08 8.40 -7.71
N ASP A 162 -29.84 8.67 -7.26
CA ASP A 162 -29.55 9.84 -6.40
C ASP A 162 -29.67 11.17 -7.16
N VAL A 163 -29.59 11.15 -8.49
CA VAL A 163 -29.63 12.38 -9.31
C VAL A 163 -31.08 12.90 -9.49
N ARG A 164 -32.09 12.09 -9.15
CA ARG A 164 -33.50 12.50 -9.29
C ARG A 164 -34.07 13.24 -8.07
N GLU A 165 -33.45 13.16 -6.90
CA GLU A 165 -33.90 13.91 -5.72
C GLU A 165 -33.37 15.36 -5.70
N ASP A 166 -32.29 15.66 -6.43
CA ASP A 166 -31.72 17.03 -6.50
C ASP A 166 -32.41 17.95 -7.55
N VAL A 167 -33.43 17.47 -8.28
CA VAL A 167 -34.07 18.21 -9.39
C VAL A 167 -35.53 18.59 -9.09
N VAL A 168 -36.07 18.28 -7.91
CA VAL A 168 -37.45 18.64 -7.56
C VAL A 168 -37.49 19.28 -6.17
N VAL A 169 -37.18 20.57 -6.08
CA VAL A 169 -37.96 21.60 -5.34
C VAL A 169 -37.47 22.98 -5.79
N TRP A 170 -38.23 23.62 -6.67
CA TRP A 170 -38.65 25.03 -6.57
C TRP A 170 -40.04 25.13 -7.19
#